data_AF-A0A662C9G7-F1
#
_entry.id   AF-A0A662C9G7-F1
#
_cell.length_a   1.000
_cell.length_b   1.000
_cell.length_c   1.000
_cell.angle_alpha   90.00
_cell.angle_beta   90.00
_cell.angle_gamma   90.00
#
_symmetry.space_group_name_H-M   'P 1'
#
loop_
_entity.id
_entity.type
_entity.pdbx_description
1 polymer ?
#
loop_
_entity_poly.entity_id
_entity_poly.type
_entity_poly.pdbx_seq_one_letter_code
_entity_poly.pdbx_strand_id
1 'polypeptide(L)' 'MAMTMAEKILADHAGLEEVAPGQIVNARVDIVLGNDVTAPIA' A
#
# COMPACT_ATOMS: atom_id res chain seq x y z
N MET A 1 2.02 -19.80 6.59
CA MET A 1 2.74 -18.89 7.51
C MET A 1 1.82 -17.73 7.84
N ALA A 2 1.90 -17.12 9.03
CA ALA A 2 1.03 -15.99 9.34
C ALA A 2 1.58 -14.71 8.68
N MET A 3 0.72 -13.93 8.02
CA MET A 3 1.07 -12.60 7.50
C MET A 3 1.50 -11.66 8.63
N THR A 4 2.49 -10.83 8.36
CA THR A 4 2.88 -9.67 9.16
C THR A 4 1.78 -8.60 9.16
N MET A 5 1.92 -7.58 10.01
CA MET A 5 0.97 -6.45 10.02
C MET A 5 0.99 -5.67 8.69
N ALA A 6 2.16 -5.46 8.09
CA ALA A 6 2.29 -4.76 6.82
C ALA A 6 1.61 -5.53 5.67
N GLU A 7 1.83 -6.84 5.60
CA GLU A 7 1.18 -7.71 4.60
C GLU A 7 -0.34 -7.69 4.74
N LYS A 8 -0.87 -7.69 5.97
CA LYS A 8 -2.33 -7.58 6.19
C LYS A 8 -2.91 -6.26 5.70
N ILE A 9 -2.23 -5.14 5.96
CA ILE A 9 -2.68 -3.81 5.49
C ILE A 9 -2.67 -3.78 3.95
N LEU A 10 -1.58 -4.26 3.33
CA LEU A 10 -1.46 -4.32 1.88
C LEU A 10 -2.50 -5.25 1.24
N ALA A 11 -2.76 -6.42 1.84
CA ALA A 11 -3.77 -7.36 1.36
C ALA A 11 -5.16 -6.73 1.39
N ASP A 12 -5.54 -6.10 2.51
CA ASP A 12 -6.82 -5.41 2.68
C ASP A 12 -7.00 -4.28 1.63
N HIS A 13 -6.00 -3.42 1.46
CA HIS A 13 -6.08 -2.27 0.54
C HIS A 13 -5.92 -2.68 -0.93
N ALA A 14 -5.39 -3.87 -1.20
CA ALA A 14 -5.34 -4.48 -2.53
C ALA A 14 -6.56 -5.36 -2.85
N GLY A 15 -7.46 -5.60 -1.89
CA GLY A 15 -8.61 -6.49 -2.04
C GLY A 15 -8.23 -7.96 -2.23
N LEU A 16 -7.15 -8.40 -1.59
CA LEU A 16 -6.61 -9.77 -1.66
C LEU A 16 -6.73 -10.47 -0.30
N GLU A 17 -6.89 -11.79 -0.30
CA GLU A 17 -6.96 -12.58 0.94
C GLU A 17 -5.58 -12.73 1.61
N GLU A 18 -4.50 -12.75 0.82
CA GLU A 18 -3.12 -12.79 1.30
C GLU A 18 -2.15 -12.12 0.32
N VAL A 19 -0.99 -11.72 0.84
CA VAL A 19 0.16 -11.25 0.04
C VAL A 19 1.46 -11.80 0.61
N ALA A 20 2.51 -11.83 -0.20
CA ALA A 20 3.84 -12.31 0.20
C ALA A 20 4.96 -11.36 -0.26
N PRO A 21 6.16 -11.42 0.35
CA PRO A 21 7.29 -10.57 -0.04
C PRO A 21 7.70 -10.80 -1.50
N GLY A 22 7.91 -9.71 -2.24
CA GLY A 22 8.26 -9.72 -3.66
C GLY A 22 7.05 -9.72 -4.61
N GLN A 23 5.83 -9.84 -4.11
CA GLN A 23 4.61 -9.68 -4.89
C GLN A 23 4.34 -8.19 -5.19
N ILE A 24 4.00 -7.88 -6.44
CA ILE A 24 3.55 -6.54 -6.85
C ILE A 24 2.02 -6.51 -6.74
N VAL A 25 1.48 -5.49 -6.06
CA VAL A 25 0.04 -5.31 -5.86
C VAL A 25 -0.39 -3.87 -6.19
N ASN A 26 -1.64 -3.69 -6.61
CA ASN A 26 -2.28 -2.39 -6.67
C ASN A 26 -3.10 -2.20 -5.40
N ALA A 27 -2.72 -1.24 -4.55
CA ALA A 27 -3.43 -0.92 -3.31
C ALA A 27 -4.12 0.44 -3.43
N ARG A 28 -5.33 0.55 -2.89
CA ARG A 28 -6.04 1.82 -2.74
C ARG A 28 -5.32 2.68 -1.71
N VAL A 29 -5.13 3.97 -2.02
CA VAL A 29 -4.55 4.94 -1.10
C VAL A 29 -5.65 5.74 -0.43
N ASP A 30 -5.65 5.82 0.90
CA ASP A 30 -6.66 6.57 1.67
C ASP A 30 -6.35 8.06 1.80
N ILE A 31 -5.06 8.41 1.92
CA ILE A 31 -4.60 9.78 2.07
C ILE A 31 -3.33 9.98 1.24
N VAL A 32 -3.27 11.09 0.51
CA VAL A 32 -2.05 11.56 -0.15
C VAL A 32 -1.68 12.91 0.45
N LEU A 33 -0.41 13.06 0.85
CA LEU A 33 0.12 14.30 1.38
C LEU A 33 1.29 14.76 0.50
N GLY A 34 1.19 15.97 -0.04
CA GLY A 34 2.27 16.64 -0.76
C GLY A 34 2.92 17.72 0.11
N ASN A 35 4.25 17.80 0.09
CA ASN A 35 4.98 18.94 0.64
C ASN A 35 5.12 20.06 -0.40
N ASP A 36 5.55 21.23 0.03
CA ASP A 36 5.72 22.44 -0.80
C ASP A 36 6.73 22.28 -1.96
N VAL A 37 7.74 21.41 -1.80
CA VAL A 37 8.75 21.16 -2.83
C VAL A 37 8.26 20.18 -3.90
N THR A 38 7.48 19.15 -3.51
CA THR A 38 7.07 18.07 -4.44
C THR A 38 5.63 18.18 -4.93
N ALA A 39 4.74 18.89 -4.22
CA ALA A 39 3.35 19.05 -4.64
C ALA A 39 3.18 19.82 -5.97
N PRO A 40 4.01 20.83 -6.33
CA PRO A 40 3.80 21.57 -7.57
C PRO A 40 3.98 20.74 -8.85
N ILE A 41 4.71 19.62 -8.81
CA ILE A 41 4.95 18.73 -9.96
C ILE A 41 3.95 17.56 -10.04
N ALA A 42 3.40 17.15 -8.89
CA ALA A 42 2.48 16.03 -8.78
C ALA A 42 1.07 16.42 -9.23
#